data_AF-A0AAE5AEI7-F1
#
_entry.id   AF-A0AAE5AEI7-F1
#
_cell.length_a   1.000
_cell.length_b   1.000
_cell.length_c   1.000
_cell.angle_alpha   90.00
_cell.angle_beta   90.00
_cell.angle_gamma   90.00
#
_symmetry.space_group_name_H-M   'P 1'
#
loop_
_entity.id
_entity.type
_entity.pdbx_description
1 polymer ?
#
loop_
_entity_poly.entity_id
_entity_poly.type
_entity_poly.pdbx_seq_one_letter_code
_entity_poly.pdbx_strand_id
1 'polypeptide(L)'
;MTPENVYPPPTTVAELRQLLDQLPPEALILVDAYEAAYSPVDSVTITEVQELSGRPSYLGRFEHLADAARAVAGDDAAGWVITEPEPLPELVGEPVMALVLRREVREDDDEQ
;
A
#
# COMPACT_ATOMS: atom_id res chain seq x y z
N MET A 1 0.56 -9.56 18.26
CA MET A 1 -0.31 -8.41 18.53
C MET A 1 0.52 -7.16 18.33
N THR A 2 0.63 -6.69 17.09
CA THR A 2 1.09 -5.33 16.81
C THR A 2 0.01 -4.37 17.33
N PRO A 3 0.37 -3.24 17.95
CA PRO A 3 -0.62 -2.31 18.46
C PRO A 3 -1.46 -1.84 17.28
N GLU A 4 -2.79 -1.96 17.41
CA GLU A 4 -3.74 -1.29 16.55
C GLU A 4 -3.32 0.18 16.40
N ASN A 5 -3.23 0.63 15.15
CA ASN A 5 -2.91 1.98 14.68
C ASN A 5 -2.69 3.01 15.79
N VAL A 6 -1.42 3.26 16.12
CA VAL A 6 -0.99 4.36 17.01
C VAL A 6 -1.43 5.74 16.45
N TYR A 7 -1.83 5.78 15.18
CA TYR A 7 -2.34 6.97 14.50
C TYR A 7 -3.68 6.63 13.84
N PRO A 8 -4.82 7.11 14.37
CA PRO A 8 -6.09 6.97 13.66
C PRO A 8 -6.00 7.67 12.30
N PRO A 9 -6.67 7.15 11.25
CA PRO A 9 -6.60 7.75 9.94
C PRO A 9 -7.11 9.21 10.00
N PRO A 10 -6.36 10.18 9.49
CA PRO A 10 -6.78 11.57 9.43
C PRO A 10 -8.00 11.67 8.51
N THR A 11 -9.02 12.37 9.00
CA THR A 11 -10.28 12.62 8.29
C THR A 11 -10.30 14.02 7.67
N THR A 12 -9.27 14.84 7.94
CA THR A 12 -9.15 16.20 7.43
C THR A 12 -7.75 16.51 6.89
N VAL A 13 -7.66 17.54 6.05
CA VAL A 13 -6.37 18.07 5.54
C VAL A 13 -5.48 18.57 6.68
N ALA A 14 -6.06 19.13 7.74
CA ALA A 14 -5.30 19.62 8.89
C ALA A 14 -4.60 18.47 9.64
N GLU A 15 -5.32 17.37 9.85
CA GLU A 15 -4.78 16.17 10.50
C GLU A 15 -3.70 15.51 9.62
N LEU A 16 -3.90 15.45 8.30
CA LEU A 16 -2.88 14.96 7.37
C LEU A 16 -1.61 15.83 7.42
N ARG A 17 -1.74 17.17 7.44
CA ARG A 17 -0.59 18.07 7.56
C ARG A 17 0.19 17.85 8.84
N GLN A 18 -0.50 17.70 9.97
CA GLN A 18 0.14 17.42 11.25
C GLN A 18 0.91 16.10 11.22
N LEU A 19 0.40 15.09 10.52
CA LEU A 19 1.08 13.82 10.34
C LEU A 19 2.35 13.99 9.47
N LEU A 20 2.24 14.70 8.35
CA LEU A 20 3.37 15.01 7.47
C LEU A 20 4.48 15.78 8.20
N ASP A 21 4.13 16.72 9.06
CA ASP A 21 5.10 17.52 9.84
C ASP A 21 5.92 16.67 10.83
N GLN A 22 5.44 15.48 11.20
CA GLN A 22 6.13 14.57 12.12
C GLN A 22 7.02 13.54 11.42
N LEU A 23 6.92 13.41 10.10
CA LEU A 23 7.70 12.42 9.36
C LEU A 23 9.14 12.90 9.17
N PRO A 24 10.11 11.96 9.14
CA PRO A 24 11.46 12.30 8.76
C PRO A 24 11.49 12.79 7.30
N PRO A 25 12.40 13.72 6.93
CA PRO A 25 12.47 14.30 5.58
C PRO A 25 12.58 13.28 4.43
N GLU A 26 13.13 12.11 4.73
CA GLU A 26 13.33 10.99 3.81
C GLU A 26 12.14 10.01 3.73
N ALA A 27 11.06 10.24 4.48
CA ALA A 27 9.89 9.37 4.45
C ALA A 27 9.23 9.33 3.07
N LEU A 28 8.89 8.13 2.61
CA LEU A 28 8.22 7.92 1.33
C LEU A 28 6.70 8.14 1.47
N ILE A 29 6.06 8.64 0.41
CA ILE A 29 4.59 8.72 0.31
C ILE A 29 4.12 7.76 -0.77
N LEU A 30 3.29 6.81 -0.40
CA LEU A 30 2.66 5.82 -1.28
C LEU A 30 1.18 6.12 -1.42
N VAL A 31 0.65 6.01 -2.64
CA VAL A 31 -0.77 6.19 -2.92
C VAL A 31 -1.37 4.84 -3.32
N ASP A 32 -2.35 4.38 -2.56
CA ASP A 32 -3.10 3.15 -2.83
C ASP A 32 -4.38 3.51 -3.60
N ALA A 33 -4.34 3.44 -4.94
CA ALA A 33 -5.49 3.37 -5.85
C ALA A 33 -5.07 3.26 -7.34
N TYR A 34 -5.85 2.51 -8.14
CA TYR A 34 -5.75 2.48 -9.61
C TYR A 34 -6.63 3.60 -10.21
N GLU A 35 -6.07 4.39 -11.13
CA GLU A 35 -6.66 5.51 -11.88
C GLU A 35 -7.34 6.62 -11.05
N ALA A 36 -6.70 7.79 -11.00
CA ALA A 36 -7.09 8.89 -10.12
C ALA A 36 -7.66 10.11 -10.83
N ALA A 37 -8.99 10.24 -10.88
CA ALA A 37 -9.66 11.55 -10.92
C ALA A 37 -9.68 12.21 -9.51
N TYR A 38 -10.35 13.35 -9.32
CA TYR A 38 -10.45 13.99 -7.99
C TYR A 38 -11.18 13.08 -6.98
N SER A 39 -10.47 12.33 -6.12
CA SER A 39 -11.07 11.52 -5.04
C SER A 39 -10.51 11.92 -3.67
N PRO A 40 -11.36 12.01 -2.62
CA PRO A 40 -10.92 12.19 -1.24
C PRO A 40 -9.96 11.10 -0.78
N VAL A 41 -9.26 11.38 0.31
CA VAL A 41 -8.47 10.40 1.04
C VAL A 41 -9.42 9.67 1.99
N ASP A 42 -9.53 8.35 1.85
CA ASP A 42 -10.30 7.48 2.74
C ASP A 42 -9.55 7.26 4.06
N SER A 43 -8.26 6.93 3.96
CA SER A 43 -7.43 6.64 5.13
C SER A 43 -5.96 6.98 4.87
N VAL A 44 -5.24 7.33 5.95
CA VAL A 44 -3.79 7.54 5.92
C VAL A 44 -3.14 6.78 7.06
N THR A 45 -2.10 6.02 6.74
CA THR A 45 -1.41 5.16 7.70
C THR A 45 0.10 5.26 7.51
N ILE A 46 0.85 5.25 8.61
CA ILE A 46 2.31 5.09 8.59
C ILE A 46 2.62 3.60 8.77
N THR A 47 3.38 3.00 7.85
CA THR A 47 3.76 1.57 7.93
C THR A 47 5.15 1.33 7.37
N GLU A 48 5.78 0.25 7.80
CA GLU A 48 6.97 -0.28 7.14
C GLU A 48 6.59 -0.90 5.79
N VAL A 49 7.40 -0.65 4.77
CA VAL A 49 7.30 -1.24 3.44
C VAL A 49 8.66 -1.73 2.97
N GLN A 50 8.67 -2.77 2.15
CA GLN A 50 9.89 -3.34 1.58
C GLN A 50 9.90 -3.13 0.06
N GLU A 51 11.04 -2.68 -0.46
CA GLU A 51 11.25 -2.60 -1.91
C GLU A 51 11.36 -4.01 -2.52
N LEU A 52 10.74 -4.21 -3.69
CA LEU A 52 10.83 -5.42 -4.49
C LEU A 52 11.57 -5.15 -5.80
N SER A 53 12.60 -5.96 -6.07
CA SER A 53 13.24 -6.09 -7.38
C SER A 53 12.56 -7.16 -8.23
N GLY A 54 12.79 -7.15 -9.55
CA GLY A 54 12.24 -8.18 -10.44
C GLY A 54 10.71 -8.20 -10.52
N ARG A 55 10.05 -7.12 -10.09
CA ARG A 55 8.58 -7.08 -10.01
C ARG A 55 7.92 -7.09 -11.40
N PRO A 56 6.82 -7.84 -11.58
CA PRO A 56 6.00 -7.73 -12.77
C PRO A 56 5.38 -6.32 -12.88
N SER A 57 4.94 -5.95 -14.09
CA SER A 57 4.25 -4.67 -14.34
C SER A 57 2.92 -4.56 -13.58
N TYR A 58 2.35 -5.69 -13.19
CA TYR A 58 1.15 -5.79 -12.36
C TYR A 58 1.47 -6.64 -11.14
N LEU A 59 1.31 -6.05 -9.95
CA LEU A 59 1.65 -6.69 -8.67
C LEU A 59 0.58 -7.63 -8.12
N GLY A 60 -0.51 -7.87 -8.87
CA GLY A 60 -1.67 -8.60 -8.36
C GLY A 60 -2.62 -7.72 -7.55
N ARG A 61 -3.73 -8.32 -7.12
CA ARG A 61 -4.69 -7.75 -6.17
C ARG A 61 -4.75 -8.69 -4.97
N PHE A 62 -4.39 -8.17 -3.80
CA PHE A 62 -4.45 -8.92 -2.55
C PHE A 62 -5.49 -8.29 -1.64
N GLU A 63 -6.43 -9.10 -1.16
CA GLU A 63 -7.41 -8.64 -0.17
C GLU A 63 -6.76 -8.42 1.21
N HIS A 64 -5.70 -9.19 1.51
CA HIS A 64 -4.98 -9.09 2.77
C HIS A 64 -3.47 -8.93 2.57
N LEU A 65 -2.84 -8.10 3.39
CA LEU A 65 -1.39 -7.90 3.40
C LEU A 65 -0.63 -9.23 3.60
N ALA A 66 -1.17 -10.13 4.43
CA ALA A 66 -0.58 -11.44 4.66
C ALA A 66 -0.50 -12.30 3.39
N ASP A 67 -1.43 -12.12 2.46
CA ASP A 67 -1.44 -12.86 1.19
C ASP A 67 -0.36 -12.33 0.25
N ALA A 68 -0.20 -11.00 0.20
CA ALA A 68 0.90 -10.37 -0.52
C ALA A 68 2.27 -10.82 0.03
N ALA A 69 2.41 -10.89 1.36
CA ALA A 69 3.64 -11.34 2.00
C ALA A 69 3.98 -12.80 1.67
N ARG A 70 2.99 -13.71 1.73
CA ARG A 70 3.18 -15.12 1.34
C ARG A 70 3.54 -15.28 -0.14
N ALA A 71 2.95 -14.46 -1.01
CA ALA A 71 3.28 -14.45 -2.43
C ALA A 71 4.75 -14.02 -2.66
N VAL A 72 5.21 -12.95 -2.02
CA VAL A 72 6.60 -12.48 -2.11
C VAL A 72 7.59 -13.50 -1.52
N ALA A 73 7.22 -14.21 -0.45
CA ALA A 73 8.05 -15.26 0.15
C ALA A 73 8.19 -16.51 -0.73
N GLY A 74 7.41 -16.63 -1.81
CA GLY A 74 7.38 -17.81 -2.66
C GLY A 74 6.60 -19.00 -2.07
N ASP A 75 5.95 -18.82 -0.92
CA ASP A 75 5.15 -19.85 -0.23
C ASP A 75 3.82 -20.11 -0.95
N ASP A 76 3.25 -19.07 -1.55
CA ASP A 76 1.97 -19.12 -2.25
C ASP A 76 2.04 -18.28 -3.53
N ALA A 77 2.67 -18.84 -4.56
CA ALA A 77 2.79 -18.17 -5.86
C ALA A 77 1.44 -17.96 -6.57
N ALA A 78 0.33 -18.49 -6.03
CA ALA A 78 -1.01 -18.32 -6.60
C ALA A 78 -1.39 -16.84 -6.79
N GLY A 79 -0.91 -15.95 -5.92
CA GLY A 79 -1.11 -14.50 -6.04
C GLY A 79 -0.44 -13.87 -7.27
N TRP A 80 0.62 -14.49 -7.77
CA TRP A 80 1.36 -14.05 -8.96
C TRP A 80 0.86 -14.68 -10.27
N VAL A 81 -0.03 -15.69 -10.20
CA VAL A 81 -0.45 -16.54 -11.34
C VAL A 81 -1.07 -15.77 -12.52
N ILE A 82 -1.53 -14.53 -12.32
CA ILE A 82 -2.08 -13.70 -13.42
C ILE A 82 -0.97 -13.16 -14.35
N THR A 83 0.28 -13.14 -13.90
CA THR A 83 1.42 -12.55 -14.62
C THR A 83 2.66 -13.38 -14.35
N GLU A 84 2.97 -14.37 -15.19
CA GLU A 84 4.20 -15.20 -15.18
C GLU A 84 5.46 -14.42 -14.70
N PRO A 85 5.81 -14.37 -13.40
CA PRO A 85 6.95 -13.61 -12.95
C PRO A 85 8.01 -14.64 -12.60
N GLU A 86 8.56 -15.28 -13.61
CA GLU A 86 9.80 -16.03 -13.44
C GLU A 86 10.95 -15.17 -13.97
N PRO A 87 11.90 -14.74 -13.10
CA PRO A 87 12.01 -15.08 -11.68
C PRO A 87 11.07 -14.28 -10.76
N LEU A 88 10.74 -14.87 -9.60
CA LEU A 88 9.91 -14.23 -8.57
C LEU A 88 10.58 -12.95 -8.03
N PRO A 89 9.79 -11.95 -7.60
CA PRO A 89 10.35 -10.72 -7.02
C PRO A 89 11.15 -10.99 -5.75
N GLU A 90 12.24 -10.25 -5.56
CA GLU A 90 13.11 -10.37 -4.38
C GLU A 90 13.06 -9.10 -3.52
N LEU A 91 13.15 -9.26 -2.19
CA LEU A 91 13.26 -8.16 -1.24
C LEU A 91 14.60 -7.41 -1.42
N VAL A 92 14.57 -6.09 -1.45
CA VAL A 92 15.76 -5.24 -1.63
C VAL A 92 16.04 -4.44 -0.37
N GLY A 93 17.19 -4.69 0.26
CA GLY A 93 17.63 -3.92 1.43
C GLY A 93 16.76 -4.13 2.67
N GLU A 94 16.74 -3.14 3.56
CA GLU A 94 15.96 -3.14 4.80
C GLU A 94 14.58 -2.49 4.58
N PRO A 95 13.56 -2.82 5.39
CA PRO A 95 12.28 -2.13 5.35
C PRO A 95 12.44 -0.63 5.62
N VAL A 96 11.63 0.18 4.96
CA VAL A 96 11.61 1.64 5.11
C VAL A 96 10.23 2.12 5.54
N MET A 97 10.19 3.22 6.29
CA MET A 97 8.93 3.84 6.68
C MET A 97 8.28 4.56 5.50
N ALA A 98 7.00 4.30 5.28
CA ALA A 98 6.19 5.01 4.30
C ALA A 98 4.87 5.49 4.89
N LEU A 99 4.43 6.64 4.39
CA LEU A 99 3.08 7.14 4.54
C LEU A 99 2.21 6.60 3.41
N VAL A 100 1.20 5.80 3.71
CA VAL A 100 0.25 5.26 2.73
C VAL A 100 -1.02 6.09 2.74
N LEU A 101 -1.36 6.69 1.60
CA LEU A 101 -2.59 7.43 1.35
C LEU A 101 -3.54 6.54 0.55
N ARG A 102 -4.62 6.08 1.17
CA ARG A 102 -5.70 5.38 0.49
C ARG A 102 -6.73 6.38 0.01
N ARG A 103 -7.10 6.31 -1.27
CA ARG A 103 -8.19 7.14 -1.80
C ARG A 103 -9.53 6.46 -1.54
N GLU A 104 -10.55 7.27 -1.31
CA GLU A 104 -11.94 6.79 -1.31
C GLU A 104 -12.24 6.19 -2.68
N VAL A 105 -12.68 4.93 -2.68
CA VAL A 105 -13.26 4.31 -3.86
C VAL A 105 -14.69 4.83 -3.91
N ARG A 106 -14.95 5.73 -4.87
CA ARG A 106 -16.34 5.93 -5.27
C ARG A 106 -16.74 4.67 -5.99
N GLU A 107 -17.65 3.90 -5.41
CA GLU A 107 -18.47 3.02 -6.22
C GLU A 107 -19.16 3.97 -7.22
N ASP A 108 -18.76 3.90 -8.49
CA ASP A 108 -19.63 4.45 -9.52
C ASP A 108 -20.97 3.75 -9.29
N ASP A 109 -22.06 4.52 -9.17
CA ASP A 109 -23.44 4.04 -9.07
C ASP A 109 -23.80 3.27 -10.36
N ASP A 110 -23.14 2.13 -10.61
CA ASP A 110 -23.51 1.16 -11.61
C ASP A 110 -24.54 0.23 -10.97
N GLU A 111 -25.77 0.74 -10.83
CA GLU A 111 -27.06 0.04 -10.99
C GLU A 111 -28.23 0.90 -10.43
N GLN A 112 -28.73 1.83 -11.26
CA GLN A 112 -30.14 2.28 -11.23
C GLN A 112 -30.92 1.58 -12.34
#